data_AF-A0A377KJD5-F1
#
_entry.id   AF-A0A377KJD5-F1
#
_cell.length_a   1.000
_cell.length_b   1.000
_cell.length_c   1.000
_cell.angle_alpha   90.00
_cell.angle_beta   90.00
_cell.angle_gamma   90.00
#
_symmetry.space_group_name_H-M   'P 1'
#
loop_
_entity.id
_entity.type
_entity.pdbx_description
1 polymer ?
#
loop_
_entity_poly.entity_id
_entity_poly.type
_entity_poly.pdbx_seq_one_letter_code
_entity_poly.pdbx_strand_id
1 'polypeptide(L)'
;MKEVQLTKKSDLTEGGCNACGIIDSTIYQLDLGGKKATIAELSVGSLVDSLALLEGFEGEDIYEMLGEIRQLKHAGKCVEVRQEDGLIHFQKDHEALTVKNVIEAPELYQQVNQILKQFFDLGPYKFTEKKQESCVNTEWQKTIEEQTNNTYLFQ
;
A
#
# COMPACT_ATOMS: atom_id res chain seq x y z
N MET A 1 -8.61 -20.60 -5.91
CA MET A 1 -7.86 -19.53 -5.22
C MET A 1 -7.57 -18.46 -6.24
N LYS A 2 -7.99 -17.20 -6.02
CA LYS A 2 -7.69 -16.11 -6.96
C LYS A 2 -6.21 -15.70 -6.80
N GLU A 3 -5.62 -15.19 -7.87
CA GLU A 3 -4.26 -14.67 -7.89
C GLU A 3 -4.28 -13.14 -7.84
N VAL A 4 -3.40 -12.58 -7.02
CA VAL A 4 -3.14 -11.15 -6.89
C VAL A 4 -1.75 -10.88 -7.44
N GLN A 5 -1.67 -10.16 -8.55
CA GLN A 5 -0.40 -9.75 -9.13
C GLN A 5 -0.02 -8.36 -8.62
N LEU A 6 1.14 -8.26 -8.00
CA LEU A 6 1.78 -7.02 -7.57
C LEU A 6 2.83 -6.63 -8.60
N THR A 7 2.74 -5.43 -9.15
CA THR A 7 3.74 -4.88 -10.07
C THR A 7 4.35 -3.65 -9.46
N LYS A 8 5.62 -3.72 -9.07
CA LYS A 8 6.37 -2.55 -8.59
C LYS A 8 6.72 -1.67 -9.78
N LYS A 9 6.33 -0.39 -9.71
CA LYS A 9 6.75 0.66 -10.63
C LYS A 9 7.51 1.70 -9.84
N SER A 10 8.76 1.92 -10.20
CA SER A 10 9.58 3.00 -9.69
C SER A 10 9.84 3.95 -10.84
N ASP A 11 9.44 5.21 -10.66
CA ASP A 11 9.66 6.28 -11.63
C ASP A 11 10.47 7.40 -10.98
N LEU A 12 11.33 8.02 -11.78
CA LEU A 12 12.13 9.16 -11.36
C LEU A 12 11.37 10.43 -11.70
N THR A 13 11.00 11.20 -10.68
CA THR A 13 10.24 12.44 -10.86
C THR A 13 11.03 13.63 -10.32
N GLU A 14 10.93 14.80 -10.96
CA GLU A 14 11.40 16.05 -10.36
C GLU A 14 10.61 16.31 -9.06
N GLY A 15 11.30 16.64 -7.98
CA GLY A 15 10.63 17.06 -6.76
C GLY A 15 9.83 18.35 -7.02
N GLY A 16 8.61 18.42 -6.49
CA GLY A 16 7.68 19.54 -6.73
C GLY A 16 8.08 20.90 -6.12
N CYS A 17 9.26 20.98 -5.50
CA CYS A 17 9.85 22.22 -5.00
C CYS A 17 11.15 22.48 -5.75
N ASN A 18 11.43 23.73 -6.09
CA ASN A 18 12.67 24.16 -6.75
C ASN A 18 13.97 23.84 -5.98
N ALA A 19 13.86 23.32 -4.76
CA ALA A 19 14.97 22.85 -3.92
C ALA A 19 15.06 21.30 -3.82
N CYS A 20 14.09 20.55 -4.36
CA CYS A 20 14.10 19.09 -4.31
C CYS A 20 14.71 18.53 -5.60
N GLY A 21 15.70 17.65 -5.46
CA GLY A 21 16.29 16.91 -6.57
C GLY A 21 15.33 15.88 -7.17
N ILE A 22 15.87 15.00 -8.01
CA ILE A 22 15.10 13.89 -8.59
C ILE A 22 14.78 12.90 -7.46
N ILE A 23 13.50 12.56 -7.29
CA ILE A 23 13.05 11.59 -6.28
C ILE A 23 12.57 10.30 -6.94
N ASP A 24 12.85 9.16 -6.30
CA ASP A 24 12.29 7.86 -6.66
C ASP A 24 10.87 7.75 -6.08
N SER A 25 9.88 7.78 -6.96
CA SER A 25 8.50 7.51 -6.62
C SER A 25 8.19 6.05 -6.91
N THR A 26 8.20 5.24 -5.85
CA THR A 26 7.76 3.84 -5.92
C THR A 26 6.26 3.76 -5.67
N ILE A 27 5.54 3.18 -6.62
CA ILE A 27 4.14 2.77 -6.48
C ILE A 27 3.98 1.29 -6.83
N TYR A 28 2.95 0.65 -6.29
CA TYR A 28 2.61 -0.72 -6.60
C TYR A 28 1.27 -0.77 -7.30
N GLN A 29 1.23 -1.46 -8.43
CA GLN A 29 0.00 -1.75 -9.13
C GLN A 29 -0.47 -3.17 -8.75
N LEU A 30 -1.66 -3.24 -8.18
CA LEU A 30 -2.35 -4.46 -7.78
C LEU A 30 -3.33 -4.89 -8.88
N ASP A 31 -3.32 -6.14 -9.29
CA ASP A 31 -4.30 -6.73 -10.22
C ASP A 31 -4.94 -7.97 -9.58
N LEU A 32 -6.27 -7.97 -9.47
CA LEU A 32 -7.08 -9.08 -9.00
C LEU A 32 -8.13 -9.43 -10.07
N GLY A 33 -7.83 -10.44 -10.87
CA GLY A 33 -8.76 -10.93 -11.91
C GLY A 33 -9.16 -9.86 -12.93
N GLY A 34 -8.26 -8.93 -13.27
CA GLY A 34 -8.49 -7.84 -14.22
C GLY A 34 -8.97 -6.54 -13.59
N LYS A 35 -9.39 -6.55 -12.31
CA LYS A 35 -9.64 -5.32 -11.54
C LYS A 35 -8.32 -4.81 -10.98
N LYS A 36 -8.08 -3.50 -11.09
CA LYS A 36 -6.78 -2.90 -10.77
C LYS A 36 -6.90 -1.82 -9.71
N ALA A 37 -5.93 -1.75 -8.82
CA ALA A 37 -5.74 -0.67 -7.85
C ALA A 37 -4.27 -0.24 -7.83
N THR A 38 -4.02 1.00 -7.40
CA THR A 38 -2.67 1.52 -7.19
C THR A 38 -2.51 1.83 -5.71
N ILE A 39 -1.44 1.32 -5.10
CA ILE A 39 -1.07 1.62 -3.71
C ILE A 39 0.30 2.27 -3.67
N ALA A 40 0.47 3.28 -2.82
CA ALA A 40 1.75 3.96 -2.63
C ALA A 40 2.73 3.08 -1.84
N GLU A 41 2.22 2.34 -0.85
CA GLU A 41 3.04 1.53 0.05
C GLU A 41 2.57 0.07 0.06
N LEU A 42 3.52 -0.85 0.07
CA LEU A 42 3.25 -2.27 0.21
C LEU A 42 3.14 -2.64 1.70
N SER A 43 2.01 -2.30 2.30
CA SER A 43 1.71 -2.51 3.72
C SER A 43 0.46 -3.37 3.92
N VAL A 44 0.24 -3.84 5.16
CA VAL A 44 -0.96 -4.62 5.52
C VAL A 44 -2.23 -3.82 5.22
N GLY A 45 -2.28 -2.55 5.65
CA GLY A 45 -3.43 -1.68 5.44
C GLY A 45 -3.74 -1.43 3.97
N SER A 46 -2.74 -1.01 3.19
CA SER A 46 -2.90 -0.72 1.78
C SER A 46 -3.41 -1.93 0.99
N LEU A 47 -2.89 -3.12 1.29
CA LEU A 47 -3.30 -4.36 0.63
C LEU A 47 -4.71 -4.78 1.04
N VAL A 48 -5.05 -4.75 2.33
CA VAL A 48 -6.39 -5.13 2.81
C VAL A 48 -7.45 -4.18 2.27
N ASP A 49 -7.24 -2.87 2.36
CA ASP A 49 -8.16 -1.85 1.84
C ASP A 49 -8.39 -2.04 0.33
N SER A 50 -7.31 -2.06 -0.45
CA SER A 50 -7.41 -2.21 -1.91
C SER A 50 -8.08 -3.51 -2.33
N LEU A 51 -7.76 -4.64 -1.69
CA LEU A 51 -8.39 -5.92 -2.02
C LEU A 51 -9.87 -5.97 -1.63
N ALA A 52 -10.25 -5.37 -0.48
CA ALA A 52 -11.64 -5.25 -0.09
C ALA A 52 -12.43 -4.42 -1.12
N LEU A 53 -11.90 -3.26 -1.52
CA LEU A 53 -12.52 -2.39 -2.53
C LEU A 53 -12.66 -3.10 -3.88
N LEU A 54 -11.63 -3.82 -4.34
CA LEU A 54 -11.69 -4.58 -5.59
C LEU A 54 -12.73 -5.71 -5.55
N GLU A 55 -13.00 -6.28 -4.38
CA GLU A 55 -14.05 -7.28 -4.17
C GLU A 55 -15.45 -6.67 -3.91
N GLY A 56 -15.57 -5.34 -3.95
CA GLY A 56 -16.85 -4.63 -3.93
C GLY A 56 -17.23 -4.02 -2.58
N PHE A 57 -16.31 -3.96 -1.61
CA PHE A 57 -16.51 -3.10 -0.45
C PHE A 57 -16.45 -1.63 -0.88
N GLU A 58 -17.20 -0.80 -0.17
CA GLU A 58 -17.15 0.66 -0.28
C GLU A 58 -16.35 1.20 0.91
N GLY A 59 -15.47 2.16 0.65
CA GLY A 59 -14.63 2.80 1.66
C GLY A 59 -15.08 4.22 1.95
N GLU A 60 -15.18 4.57 3.23
CA GLU A 60 -15.52 5.91 3.72
C GLU A 60 -14.54 6.31 4.82
N ASP A 61 -13.99 7.52 4.72
CA ASP A 61 -13.08 8.07 5.74
C ASP A 61 -13.88 8.97 6.70
N ILE A 62 -13.87 8.61 7.98
CA ILE A 62 -14.52 9.35 9.05
C ILE A 62 -13.45 10.09 9.85
N TYR A 63 -13.51 11.41 9.80
CA TYR A 63 -12.61 12.29 10.55
C TYR A 63 -13.21 12.59 11.93
N GLU A 64 -12.53 12.13 12.98
CA GLU A 64 -12.86 12.42 14.37
C GLU A 64 -11.86 13.43 14.97
N MET A 65 -12.16 13.97 16.15
CA MET A 65 -11.29 14.99 16.78
C MET A 65 -9.85 14.51 17.04
N LEU A 66 -9.64 13.19 17.18
CA LEU A 66 -8.36 12.60 17.56
C LEU A 66 -7.83 11.58 16.54
N GLY A 67 -8.44 11.48 15.35
CA GLY A 67 -7.99 10.51 14.36
C GLY A 67 -8.90 10.35 13.16
N GLU A 68 -8.51 9.44 12.29
CA GLU A 68 -9.24 9.05 11.09
C GLU A 68 -9.60 7.56 11.19
N ILE A 69 -10.85 7.25 10.86
CA ILE A 69 -11.36 5.88 10.80
C ILE A 69 -11.74 5.59 9.36
N ARG A 70 -11.09 4.59 8.78
CA ARG A 70 -11.49 4.03 7.49
C ARG A 70 -12.58 3.00 7.72
N GLN A 71 -13.79 3.23 7.25
CA GLN A 71 -14.89 2.25 7.28
C GLN A 71 -15.03 1.55 5.94
N LEU A 72 -14.98 0.22 5.95
CA LEU A 72 -15.18 -0.65 4.79
C LEU A 72 -16.52 -1.39 4.91
N LYS A 73 -17.46 -1.09 4.02
CA LYS A 73 -18.85 -1.57 4.07
C LYS A 73 -19.18 -2.46 2.87
N HIS A 74 -19.80 -3.60 3.11
CA HIS A 74 -20.37 -4.45 2.05
C HIS A 74 -21.44 -5.40 2.59
N ALA A 75 -22.60 -5.46 1.93
CA ALA A 75 -23.66 -6.43 2.23
C ALA A 75 -24.02 -6.54 3.73
N GLY A 76 -24.10 -5.40 4.43
CA GLY A 76 -24.40 -5.33 5.87
C GLY A 76 -23.21 -5.57 6.81
N LYS A 77 -22.02 -5.88 6.29
CA LYS A 77 -20.76 -5.89 7.06
C LYS A 77 -20.17 -4.48 7.11
N CYS A 78 -19.62 -4.11 8.26
CA CYS A 78 -18.83 -2.90 8.44
C CYS A 78 -17.53 -3.27 9.17
N VAL A 79 -16.39 -3.00 8.55
CA VAL A 79 -15.07 -3.18 9.18
C VAL A 79 -14.47 -1.79 9.35
N GLU A 80 -14.12 -1.45 10.59
CA GLU A 80 -13.39 -0.22 10.90
C GLU A 80 -11.89 -0.50 10.90
N VAL A 81 -11.13 0.39 10.29
CA VAL A 81 -9.68 0.32 10.20
C VAL A 81 -9.09 1.62 10.72
N ARG A 82 -8.18 1.53 11.69
CA ARG A 82 -7.43 2.67 12.24
C ARG A 82 -5.93 2.40 12.15
N GLN A 83 -5.15 3.42 11.82
CA GLN A 83 -3.69 3.34 11.79
C GLN A 83 -3.11 4.31 12.82
N GLU A 84 -2.34 3.76 13.78
CA GLU A 84 -1.74 4.52 14.87
C GLU A 84 -0.34 3.96 15.15
N ASP A 85 0.67 4.84 15.24
CA ASP A 85 2.05 4.50 15.64
C ASP A 85 2.67 3.30 14.90
N GLY A 86 2.42 3.19 13.58
CA GLY A 86 2.92 2.10 12.72
C GLY A 86 2.20 0.76 12.91
N LEU A 87 1.17 0.73 13.76
CA LEU A 87 0.24 -0.36 13.91
C LEU A 87 -1.02 -0.09 13.08
N ILE A 88 -1.74 -1.16 12.76
CA ILE A 88 -3.05 -1.10 12.13
C ILE A 88 -4.02 -1.97 12.92
N HIS A 89 -5.18 -1.39 13.18
CA HIS A 89 -6.26 -1.94 13.99
C HIS A 89 -7.45 -2.23 13.09
N PHE A 90 -7.93 -3.46 13.10
CA PHE A 90 -9.15 -3.88 12.44
C PHE A 90 -10.21 -4.21 13.49
N GLN A 91 -11.42 -3.70 13.31
CA GLN A 91 -12.54 -3.98 14.20
C GLN A 91 -13.81 -4.30 13.39
N LYS A 92 -14.52 -5.34 13.80
CA LYS A 92 -15.84 -5.71 13.28
C LYS A 92 -16.65 -6.29 14.43
N ASP A 93 -17.76 -5.64 14.75
CA ASP A 93 -18.60 -6.00 15.89
C ASP A 93 -17.79 -6.07 17.20
N HIS A 94 -17.65 -7.27 17.79
CA HIS A 94 -16.88 -7.54 19.00
C HIS A 94 -15.47 -8.10 18.74
N GLU A 95 -15.13 -8.36 17.47
CA GLU A 95 -13.81 -8.83 17.09
C GLU A 95 -12.88 -7.66 16.78
N ALA A 96 -11.67 -7.72 17.30
CA ALA A 96 -10.62 -6.76 17.01
C ALA A 96 -9.28 -7.47 16.83
N LEU A 97 -8.44 -6.92 15.96
CA LEU A 97 -7.08 -7.39 15.72
C LEU A 97 -6.16 -6.20 15.48
N THR A 98 -5.03 -6.18 16.18
CA THR A 98 -3.97 -5.19 15.99
C THR A 98 -2.71 -5.87 15.49
N VAL A 99 -2.13 -5.36 14.42
CA VAL A 99 -0.87 -5.88 13.84
C VAL A 99 0.05 -4.74 13.42
N LYS A 100 1.31 -5.05 13.11
CA LYS A 100 2.22 -4.09 12.48
C LYS A 100 1.74 -3.80 11.05
N ASN A 101 1.75 -2.54 10.64
CA ASN A 101 1.34 -2.19 9.29
C ASN A 101 2.42 -2.52 8.25
N VAL A 102 3.69 -2.33 8.62
CA VAL A 102 4.85 -2.62 7.75
C VAL A 102 5.49 -3.93 8.20
N ILE A 103 5.45 -4.92 7.31
CA ILE A 103 6.01 -6.26 7.49
C ILE A 103 6.56 -6.70 6.13
N GLU A 104 7.66 -7.46 6.14
CA GLU A 104 8.27 -8.00 4.92
C GLU A 104 7.51 -9.23 4.39
N ALA A 105 7.69 -9.52 3.10
CA ALA A 105 7.25 -10.79 2.53
C ALA A 105 8.18 -11.94 3.00
N PRO A 106 7.66 -13.16 3.20
CA PRO A 106 6.30 -13.63 2.89
C PRO A 106 5.25 -13.39 4.00
N GLU A 107 5.67 -13.00 5.21
CA GLU A 107 4.77 -12.84 6.36
C GLU A 107 3.66 -11.83 6.10
N LEU A 108 3.96 -10.74 5.38
CA LEU A 108 2.98 -9.75 4.92
C LEU A 108 1.76 -10.41 4.26
N TYR A 109 1.99 -11.29 3.29
CA TYR A 109 0.92 -11.93 2.52
C TYR A 109 0.11 -12.92 3.35
N GLN A 110 0.75 -13.57 4.31
CA GLN A 110 0.05 -14.44 5.26
C GLN A 110 -0.85 -13.63 6.18
N GLN A 111 -0.34 -12.51 6.71
CA GLN A 111 -1.08 -11.62 7.59
C GLN A 111 -2.29 -10.99 6.88
N VAL A 112 -2.10 -10.53 5.64
CA VAL A 112 -3.18 -9.97 4.80
C VAL A 112 -4.25 -11.03 4.54
N ASN A 113 -3.87 -12.26 4.17
CA ASN A 113 -4.83 -13.34 3.95
C ASN A 113 -5.60 -13.72 5.23
N GLN A 114 -4.96 -13.70 6.39
CA GLN A 114 -5.63 -13.94 7.67
C GLN A 114 -6.69 -12.88 7.95
N ILE A 115 -6.35 -11.59 7.78
CA ILE A 115 -7.25 -10.47 8.05
C ILE A 115 -8.44 -10.49 7.08
N LEU A 116 -8.18 -10.66 5.77
CA LEU A 116 -9.23 -10.74 4.75
C LEU A 116 -10.21 -11.87 5.02
N LYS A 117 -9.71 -13.02 5.45
CA LYS A 117 -10.56 -14.17 5.81
C LYS A 117 -11.39 -13.88 7.07
N GLN A 118 -10.78 -13.32 8.11
CA GLN A 118 -11.44 -13.10 9.41
C GLN A 118 -12.50 -11.99 9.33
N PHE A 119 -12.16 -10.84 8.76
CA PHE A 119 -13.01 -9.65 8.84
C PHE A 119 -13.92 -9.50 7.62
N PHE A 120 -13.45 -9.90 6.44
CA PHE A 120 -14.13 -9.61 5.16
C PHE A 120 -14.80 -10.85 4.53
N ASP A 121 -14.49 -12.06 5.02
CA ASP A 121 -14.83 -13.34 4.38
C ASP A 121 -14.29 -13.43 2.94
N LEU A 122 -13.10 -12.86 2.71
CA LEU A 122 -12.39 -12.81 1.44
C LEU A 122 -11.14 -13.70 1.46
N GLY A 123 -10.66 -14.05 0.26
CA GLY A 123 -9.45 -14.86 0.11
C GLY A 123 -9.62 -16.34 0.52
N PRO A 124 -8.51 -17.09 0.72
CA PRO A 124 -7.14 -16.64 0.56
C PRO A 124 -6.80 -16.32 -0.90
N TYR A 125 -5.80 -15.47 -1.09
CA TYR A 125 -5.21 -15.13 -2.37
C TYR A 125 -3.77 -15.63 -2.47
N LYS A 126 -3.37 -15.96 -3.70
CA LYS A 126 -1.97 -16.21 -4.03
C LYS A 126 -1.34 -14.91 -4.53
N PHE A 127 -0.30 -14.43 -3.88
CA PHE A 127 0.43 -13.24 -4.29
C PHE A 127 1.58 -13.60 -5.21
N THR A 128 1.73 -12.84 -6.30
CA THR A 128 2.90 -12.92 -7.21
C THR A 128 3.44 -11.52 -7.47
N GLU A 129 4.76 -11.35 -7.35
CA GLU A 129 5.42 -10.08 -7.61
C GLU A 129 6.08 -10.08 -8.99
N LYS A 130 5.82 -9.03 -9.78
CA LYS A 130 6.56 -8.72 -11.00
C LYS A 130 7.31 -7.41 -10.80
N LYS A 131 8.61 -7.44 -11.04
CA LYS A 131 9.36 -6.20 -11.27
C LYS A 131 9.05 -5.72 -12.68
N GLN A 132 8.53 -4.52 -12.81
CA GLN A 132 8.57 -3.84 -14.10
C GLN A 132 9.96 -3.22 -14.22
N GLU A 133 10.68 -3.54 -15.29
CA GLU A 133 11.93 -2.86 -15.62
C GLU A 133 11.62 -1.38 -15.83
N SER A 134 12.28 -0.51 -15.06
CA SER A 134 12.17 0.92 -15.22
C SER A 134 12.74 1.31 -16.58
N CYS A 135 12.01 2.12 -17.35
CA CYS A 135 12.59 2.84 -18.47
C CYS A 135 13.44 3.98 -17.92
N VAL A 136 14.61 3.65 -17.38
CA VAL A 136 15.44 4.68 -16.75
C VAL A 136 16.02 5.58 -17.85
N ASN A 137 15.68 6.87 -17.80
CA ASN A 137 16.40 7.86 -18.58
C ASN A 137 17.82 7.98 -18.00
N THR A 138 18.81 7.49 -18.73
CA THR A 138 20.23 7.49 -18.36
C THR A 138 20.80 8.87 -18.00
N GLU A 139 20.19 9.97 -18.47
CA GLU A 139 20.61 11.32 -18.08
C GLU A 139 20.25 11.62 -16.62
N TRP A 140 19.09 11.14 -16.15
CA TRP A 140 18.59 11.39 -14.80
C TRP A 140 19.38 10.61 -13.75
N GLN A 141 19.85 9.41 -14.10
CA GLN A 141 20.78 8.64 -13.26
C GLN A 141 22.08 9.39 -13.00
N LYS A 142 22.68 9.99 -14.05
CA LYS A 142 23.91 10.78 -13.89
C LYS A 142 23.68 11.99 -13.00
N THR A 143 22.55 12.68 -13.16
CA THR A 143 22.20 13.83 -12.31
C THR A 143 22.01 13.42 -10.84
N ILE A 144 21.44 12.25 -10.54
CA ILE A 144 21.33 11.73 -9.17
C ILE A 144 22.72 11.40 -8.59
N GLU A 145 23.59 10.75 -9.36
CA GLU A 145 24.96 10.45 -8.94
C GLU A 145 25.76 11.73 -8.66
N GLU A 146 25.59 12.77 -9.49
CA GLU A 146 26.18 14.09 -9.28
C GLU A 146 25.61 14.81 -8.06
N GLN A 147 24.29 14.74 -7.81
CA GLN A 147 23.66 15.33 -6.62
C GLN A 147 24.13 14.65 -5.32
N THR A 148 24.24 13.33 -5.34
CA THR A 148 24.66 12.52 -4.17
C THR A 148 26.15 12.73 -3.87
N ASN A 149 26.99 12.87 -4.91
CA ASN A 149 28.41 13.15 -4.72
C ASN A 149 28.71 14.59 -4.30
N ASN A 150 27.80 15.54 -4.55
CA ASN A 150 27.94 16.95 -4.17
C ASN A 150 27.22 17.33 -2.87
N THR A 151 26.66 16.37 -2.12
CA THR A 151 25.91 16.65 -0.88
C THR A 151 26.78 17.24 0.25
N TYR A 152 28.12 17.33 0.08
CA TYR A 152 29.04 17.99 1.01
C TYR A 152 29.12 19.52 0.90
N LEU A 153 28.41 20.17 -0.04
CA LEU A 153 28.55 21.62 -0.29
C LEU A 153 27.48 22.51 0.36
N PHE A 154 26.56 21.95 1.14
CA PHE A 154 25.61 22.71 1.94
C PHE A 154 25.75 22.34 3.43
N GLN A 155 26.85 22.82 4.04
CA GLN A 155 26.96 23.03 5.51
C GLN A 155 26.75 24.50 5.83
#